data_AF-A0A7K3NTG7-F1
#
_entry.id   AF-A0A7K3NTG7-F1
#
_cell.length_a   1.000
_cell.length_b   1.000
_cell.length_c   1.000
_cell.angle_alpha   90.00
_cell.angle_beta   90.00
_cell.angle_gamma   90.00
#
_symmetry.space_group_name_H-M   'P 1'
#
loop_
_entity.id
_entity.type
_entity.pdbx_description
1 polymer ?
#
loop_
_entity_poly.entity_id
_entity_poly.type
_entity_poly.pdbx_seq_one_letter_code
_entity_poly.pdbx_strand_id
1 'polypeptide(L)'
;TLNLIKHLRKLQYTQVSEKFPLAAKLMAKLPKPELIYMAGLYHDIGKGRHGDHSEIGAVDAEAFCQRHQLPVWDSRLIVWLVQNHLVMSTTAQRKDLSDPQVIHDFAQAVGDETRLDYLYVLTVADIN
;
A
#
# COMPACT_ATOMS: atom_id res chain seq x y z
N THR A 1 -11.87 1.11 -1.87
CA THR A 1 -11.37 0.67 -3.21
C THR A 1 -11.44 1.70 -4.34
N LEU A 2 -12.59 2.03 -4.95
CA LEU A 2 -12.59 2.88 -6.17
C LEU A 2 -12.08 4.33 -5.95
N ASN A 3 -12.33 4.91 -4.78
CA ASN A 3 -11.77 6.21 -4.40
C ASN A 3 -10.25 6.17 -4.31
N LEU A 4 -9.67 5.12 -3.72
CA LEU A 4 -8.22 4.91 -3.66
C LEU A 4 -7.61 4.94 -5.07
N ILE A 5 -8.17 4.19 -6.04
CA ILE A 5 -7.66 4.19 -7.43
C ILE A 5 -7.74 5.59 -8.05
N LYS A 6 -8.84 6.30 -7.81
CA LYS A 6 -8.99 7.70 -8.24
C LYS A 6 -7.92 8.60 -7.61
N HIS A 7 -7.56 8.40 -6.35
CA HIS A 7 -6.54 9.19 -5.66
C HIS A 7 -5.12 8.87 -6.12
N LEU A 8 -4.78 7.59 -6.30
CA LEU A 8 -3.52 7.18 -6.93
C LEU A 8 -3.30 7.87 -8.29
N ARG A 9 -4.33 7.86 -9.15
CA ARG A 9 -4.28 8.57 -10.43
C ARG A 9 -4.11 10.07 -10.28
N LYS A 10 -4.80 10.67 -9.31
CA LYS A 10 -4.76 12.11 -9.08
C LYS A 10 -3.40 12.61 -8.55
N LEU A 11 -2.60 11.78 -7.88
CA LEU A 11 -1.26 12.17 -7.40
C LEU A 11 -0.34 12.66 -8.53
N GLN A 12 -0.64 12.31 -9.79
CA GLN A 12 0.09 12.75 -10.97
C GLN A 12 -0.39 14.11 -11.53
N TYR A 13 -1.44 14.71 -10.96
CA TYR A 13 -1.96 16.01 -11.39
C TYR A 13 -1.43 17.14 -10.51
N THR A 14 -1.07 18.27 -11.13
CA THR A 14 -0.40 19.41 -10.50
C THR A 14 -1.07 19.89 -9.21
N GLN A 15 -2.40 20.04 -9.21
CA GLN A 15 -3.16 20.51 -8.05
C GLN A 15 -3.04 19.58 -6.83
N VAL A 16 -2.95 18.26 -7.06
CA VAL A 16 -2.87 17.27 -5.97
C VAL A 16 -1.42 17.04 -5.57
N SER A 17 -0.47 17.15 -6.51
CA SER A 17 0.95 17.10 -6.18
C SER A 17 1.40 18.23 -5.26
N GLU A 18 0.79 19.43 -5.36
CA GLU A 18 1.07 20.52 -4.42
C GLU A 18 0.56 20.21 -3.00
N LYS A 19 -0.57 19.51 -2.90
CA LYS A 19 -1.15 19.10 -1.60
C LYS A 19 -0.39 17.93 -0.96
N PHE A 20 0.09 16.98 -1.76
CA PHE A 20 0.79 15.78 -1.31
C PHE A 20 2.15 15.61 -2.04
N PRO A 21 3.11 16.51 -1.81
CA PRO A 21 4.33 16.58 -2.62
C PRO A 21 5.21 15.33 -2.49
N LEU A 22 5.29 14.75 -1.29
CA LEU A 22 6.05 13.51 -1.10
C LEU A 22 5.38 12.34 -1.82
N ALA A 23 4.06 12.14 -1.64
CA ALA A 23 3.34 11.03 -2.28
C ALA A 23 3.38 11.14 -3.81
N ALA A 24 3.23 12.34 -4.38
CA ALA A 24 3.35 12.57 -5.81
C ALA A 24 4.77 12.27 -6.34
N LYS A 25 5.80 12.73 -5.60
CA LYS A 25 7.20 12.43 -5.92
C LYS A 25 7.49 10.93 -5.88
N LEU A 26 7.00 10.22 -4.87
CA LEU A 26 7.21 8.78 -4.73
C LEU A 26 6.43 8.01 -5.80
N MET A 27 5.16 8.36 -6.06
CA MET A 27 4.36 7.78 -7.14
C MET A 27 5.07 7.87 -8.50
N ALA A 28 5.73 8.98 -8.80
CA ALA A 28 6.51 9.16 -10.03
C ALA A 28 7.82 8.35 -10.08
N LYS A 29 8.30 7.86 -8.93
CA LYS A 29 9.54 7.09 -8.78
C LYS A 29 9.32 5.58 -8.60
N LEU A 30 8.09 5.14 -8.38
CA LEU A 30 7.79 3.72 -8.22
C LEU A 30 8.32 2.96 -9.44
N PRO A 31 9.12 1.89 -9.26
CA PRO A 31 9.69 1.13 -10.38
C PRO A 31 8.64 0.58 -11.34
N LYS A 32 7.46 0.23 -10.82
CA LYS A 32 6.33 -0.37 -11.53
C LYS A 32 5.01 0.17 -10.96
N PRO A 33 4.59 1.38 -11.36
CA PRO A 33 3.39 2.02 -10.79
C PRO A 33 2.13 1.18 -10.97
N GLU A 34 2.05 0.31 -11.97
CA GLU A 34 0.94 -0.63 -12.17
C GLU A 34 0.67 -1.55 -10.96
N LEU A 35 1.70 -1.91 -10.18
CA LEU A 35 1.56 -2.82 -9.04
C LEU A 35 0.75 -2.18 -7.89
N ILE A 36 0.86 -0.87 -7.70
CA ILE A 36 0.11 -0.17 -6.64
C ILE A 36 -1.39 -0.09 -6.97
N TYR A 37 -1.75 -0.06 -8.25
CA TYR A 37 -3.14 -0.12 -8.68
C TYR A 37 -3.73 -1.52 -8.44
N MET A 38 -2.96 -2.58 -8.72
CA MET A 38 -3.37 -3.95 -8.41
C MET A 38 -3.55 -4.14 -6.90
N ALA A 39 -2.58 -3.72 -6.09
CA ALA A 39 -2.72 -3.75 -4.63
C ALA A 39 -3.92 -2.92 -4.14
N GLY A 40 -4.10 -1.71 -4.70
CA GLY A 40 -5.22 -0.83 -4.37
C GLY A 40 -6.59 -1.40 -4.70
N LEU A 41 -6.73 -2.24 -5.73
CA LEU A 41 -7.98 -2.94 -6.03
C LEU A 41 -8.31 -4.01 -4.98
N TYR A 42 -7.28 -4.64 -4.40
CA TYR A 42 -7.41 -5.78 -3.50
C TYR A 42 -7.32 -5.43 -2.01
N HIS A 43 -6.78 -4.27 -1.62
CA HIS A 43 -6.47 -3.96 -0.21
C HIS A 43 -7.63 -4.22 0.77
N ASP A 44 -8.86 -3.93 0.33
CA ASP A 44 -10.08 -4.02 1.13
C ASP A 44 -11.04 -5.14 0.68
N ILE A 45 -10.64 -5.97 -0.29
CA ILE A 45 -11.55 -6.95 -0.91
C ILE A 45 -12.05 -8.01 0.09
N GLY A 46 -11.29 -8.24 1.18
CA GLY A 46 -11.66 -9.13 2.25
C GLY A 46 -12.73 -8.57 3.21
N LYS A 47 -13.10 -7.28 3.13
CA LYS A 47 -14.05 -6.67 4.07
C LYS A 47 -15.42 -7.35 4.02
N GLY A 48 -16.00 -7.56 5.20
CA GLY A 48 -17.29 -8.25 5.37
C GLY A 48 -17.20 -9.78 5.33
N ARG A 49 -16.00 -10.35 5.15
CA ARG A 49 -15.72 -11.78 5.32
C ARG A 49 -15.29 -12.06 6.77
N HIS A 50 -15.48 -13.29 7.23
CA HIS A 50 -15.10 -13.71 8.58
C HIS A 50 -13.57 -13.87 8.69
N GLY A 51 -12.91 -13.08 9.54
CA GLY A 51 -11.46 -13.10 9.77
C GLY A 51 -10.80 -11.74 9.53
N ASP A 52 -9.47 -11.71 9.46
CA ASP A 52 -8.72 -10.50 9.08
C ASP A 52 -8.86 -10.25 7.57
N HIS A 53 -9.48 -9.13 7.21
CA HIS A 53 -9.73 -8.77 5.81
C HIS A 53 -8.44 -8.55 5.01
N SER A 54 -7.34 -8.17 5.66
CA SER A 54 -6.05 -7.94 5.01
C SER A 54 -5.42 -9.28 4.61
N GLU A 55 -5.47 -10.26 5.51
CA GLU A 55 -4.99 -11.63 5.22
C GLU A 55 -5.85 -12.30 4.14
N ILE A 56 -7.17 -12.18 4.25
CA ILE A 56 -8.10 -12.73 3.26
C ILE A 56 -7.89 -12.07 1.90
N GLY A 57 -7.74 -10.74 1.86
CA GLY A 57 -7.47 -10.02 0.62
C GLY A 57 -6.11 -10.40 0.01
N ALA A 58 -5.11 -10.70 0.84
CA ALA A 58 -3.79 -11.13 0.38
C ALA A 58 -3.86 -12.50 -0.34
N VAL A 59 -4.67 -13.43 0.16
CA VAL A 59 -4.94 -14.71 -0.51
C VAL A 59 -5.61 -14.50 -1.88
N ASP A 60 -6.62 -13.63 -1.94
CA ASP A 60 -7.29 -13.32 -3.21
C ASP A 60 -6.34 -12.64 -4.21
N ALA A 61 -5.47 -11.75 -3.73
CA ALA A 61 -4.45 -11.07 -4.53
C ALA A 61 -3.39 -12.05 -5.04
N GLU A 62 -2.96 -13.01 -4.23
CA GLU A 62 -2.02 -14.07 -4.63
C GLU A 62 -2.63 -14.92 -5.74
N ALA A 63 -3.88 -15.36 -5.57
CA ALA A 63 -4.59 -16.15 -6.58
C ALA A 63 -4.76 -15.37 -7.91
N PHE A 64 -4.99 -14.06 -7.84
CA PHE A 64 -4.97 -13.19 -9.01
C PHE A 64 -3.59 -13.18 -9.68
N CYS A 65 -2.52 -12.92 -8.93
CA CYS A 65 -1.17 -12.86 -9.47
C CYS A 65 -0.77 -14.17 -10.16
N GLN A 66 -1.10 -15.32 -9.57
CA GLN A 66 -0.85 -16.65 -10.13
C GLN A 66 -1.62 -16.86 -11.44
N ARG A 67 -2.92 -16.54 -11.47
CA ARG A 67 -3.78 -16.68 -12.67
C ARG A 67 -3.25 -15.86 -13.84
N HIS A 68 -2.73 -14.66 -13.53
CA HIS A 68 -2.20 -13.72 -14.52
C HIS A 68 -0.70 -13.90 -14.79
N GLN A 69 -0.06 -14.93 -14.22
CA GLN A 69 1.35 -15.28 -14.43
C GLN A 69 2.30 -14.09 -14.17
N LEU A 70 1.99 -13.30 -13.14
CA LEU A 70 2.85 -12.17 -12.76
C LEU A 70 4.20 -12.68 -12.25
N PRO A 71 5.28 -11.90 -12.45
CA PRO A 71 6.58 -12.23 -11.88
C PRO A 71 6.50 -12.45 -10.36
N VAL A 72 7.31 -13.39 -9.86
CA VAL A 72 7.29 -13.77 -8.44
C VAL A 72 7.52 -12.57 -7.51
N TRP A 73 8.44 -11.68 -7.90
CA TRP A 73 8.74 -10.48 -7.10
C TRP A 73 7.54 -9.51 -7.07
N ASP A 74 6.93 -9.24 -8.23
CA ASP A 74 5.75 -8.37 -8.36
C ASP A 74 4.57 -8.91 -7.54
N SER A 75 4.33 -10.23 -7.64
CA SER A 75 3.30 -10.94 -6.89
C SER A 75 3.49 -10.79 -5.38
N ARG A 76 4.72 -11.00 -4.89
CA ARG A 76 5.06 -10.85 -3.46
C ARG A 76 4.85 -9.42 -2.98
N LEU A 77 5.19 -8.42 -3.79
CA LEU A 77 4.97 -7.03 -3.42
C LEU A 77 3.47 -6.70 -3.33
N ILE A 78 2.66 -7.10 -4.32
CA ILE A 78 1.21 -6.88 -4.30
C ILE A 78 0.57 -7.53 -3.06
N VAL A 79 0.85 -8.81 -2.83
CA VAL A 79 0.31 -9.57 -1.70
C VAL A 79 0.73 -8.93 -0.37
N TRP A 80 1.99 -8.54 -0.24
CA TRP A 80 2.49 -7.87 0.95
C TRP A 80 1.82 -6.52 1.19
N LEU A 81 1.62 -5.71 0.15
CA LEU A 81 0.92 -4.42 0.25
C LEU A 81 -0.52 -4.59 0.70
N VAL A 82 -1.24 -5.57 0.14
CA VAL A 82 -2.63 -5.87 0.54
C VAL A 82 -2.69 -6.32 2.00
N GLN A 83 -1.80 -7.22 2.41
CA GLN A 83 -1.76 -7.70 3.79
C GLN A 83 -1.40 -6.60 4.79
N ASN A 84 -0.54 -5.64 4.41
CA ASN A 84 0.04 -4.65 5.32
C ASN A 84 -0.49 -3.23 5.11
N HIS A 85 -1.57 -3.04 4.34
CA HIS A 85 -2.06 -1.70 3.96
C HIS A 85 -2.45 -0.82 5.17
N LEU A 86 -2.77 -1.43 6.32
CA LEU A 86 -3.08 -0.73 7.57
C LEU A 86 -1.86 -0.43 8.46
N VAL A 87 -0.69 -1.02 8.18
CA VAL A 87 0.47 -0.94 9.09
C VAL A 87 0.90 0.51 9.29
N MET A 88 1.03 1.28 8.21
CA MET A 88 1.46 2.68 8.30
C MET A 88 0.42 3.55 9.00
N SER A 89 -0.85 3.46 8.61
CA SER A 89 -1.92 4.27 9.19
C SER A 89 -2.10 3.97 10.68
N THR A 90 -2.06 2.69 11.04
CA THR A 90 -2.17 2.24 12.44
C THR A 90 -0.99 2.71 13.27
N THR A 91 0.24 2.58 12.78
CA THR A 91 1.43 3.07 13.50
C THR A 91 1.38 4.58 13.68
N ALA A 92 1.09 5.34 12.62
CA ALA A 92 1.06 6.80 12.68
C ALA A 92 -0.05 7.35 13.59
N GLN A 93 -1.18 6.65 13.72
CA GLN A 93 -2.33 7.14 14.48
C GLN A 93 -2.40 6.60 15.92
N ARG A 94 -1.81 5.43 16.20
CA ARG A 94 -2.02 4.71 17.46
C ARG A 94 -0.75 4.44 18.27
N LYS A 95 0.43 4.82 17.78
CA LYS A 95 1.71 4.59 18.46
C LYS A 95 2.44 5.90 18.73
N ASP A 96 3.35 5.88 19.69
CA ASP A 96 4.23 7.02 20.00
C ASP A 96 5.42 7.03 19.04
N LEU A 97 5.46 8.01 18.14
CA LEU A 97 6.53 8.16 17.15
C LEU A 97 7.82 8.76 17.72
N SER A 98 7.79 9.23 18.98
CA SER A 98 8.99 9.67 19.68
C SER A 98 9.78 8.50 20.29
N ASP A 99 9.14 7.34 20.43
CA ASP A 99 9.78 6.10 20.88
C ASP A 99 10.59 5.46 19.74
N PRO A 100 11.94 5.37 19.87
CA PRO A 100 12.78 4.74 18.86
C PRO A 100 12.42 3.26 18.60
N GLN A 101 11.85 2.56 19.59
CA GLN A 101 11.45 1.16 19.42
C GLN A 101 10.28 1.03 18.44
N VAL A 102 9.30 1.94 18.50
CA VAL A 102 8.18 1.96 17.54
C VAL A 102 8.69 2.17 16.11
N ILE A 103 9.65 3.07 15.93
CA ILE A 103 10.27 3.32 14.61
C ILE A 103 11.05 2.10 14.14
N HIS A 104 11.79 1.44 15.05
CA HIS A 104 12.53 0.22 14.75
C HIS A 104 11.61 -0.92 14.32
N ASP A 105 10.54 -1.20 15.07
CA ASP A 105 9.58 -2.26 14.79
C ASP A 105 8.87 -2.02 13.45
N PHE A 106 8.49 -0.77 13.17
CA PHE A 106 7.90 -0.40 11.88
C PHE A 106 8.88 -0.63 10.73
N ALA A 107 10.14 -0.20 10.87
CA ALA A 107 11.17 -0.40 9.86
C ALA A 107 11.43 -1.89 9.60
N GLN A 108 11.47 -2.72 10.66
CA GLN A 108 11.60 -4.16 10.53
C GLN A 108 10.40 -4.80 9.80
N ALA A 109 9.17 -4.36 10.10
CA ALA A 109 7.98 -4.86 9.44
C ALA A 109 7.94 -4.49 7.94
N VAL A 110 8.35 -3.27 7.60
CA VAL A 110 8.39 -2.78 6.20
C VAL A 110 9.54 -3.43 5.41
N GLY A 111 10.72 -3.58 6.03
CA GLY A 111 11.87 -4.29 5.50
C GLY A 111 12.78 -3.44 4.60
N ASP A 112 12.23 -2.87 3.52
CA ASP A 112 13.02 -2.11 2.53
C ASP A 112 12.34 -0.82 2.04
N GLU A 113 13.14 0.08 1.45
CA GLU A 113 12.68 1.39 0.97
C GLU A 113 11.66 1.27 -0.17
N THR A 114 11.76 0.24 -1.02
CA THR A 114 10.78 0.04 -2.08
C THR A 114 9.41 -0.25 -1.48
N ARG A 115 9.30 -1.20 -0.53
CA ARG A 115 8.06 -1.46 0.18
C ARG A 115 7.54 -0.23 0.93
N LEU A 116 8.43 0.55 1.55
CA LEU A 116 8.07 1.78 2.23
C LEU A 116 7.41 2.78 1.28
N ASP A 117 8.00 3.00 0.10
CA ASP A 117 7.48 3.94 -0.90
C ASP A 117 6.09 3.52 -1.40
N TYR A 118 5.91 2.24 -1.75
CA TYR A 118 4.60 1.73 -2.17
C TYR A 118 3.57 1.83 -1.05
N LEU A 119 3.93 1.46 0.18
CA LEU A 119 3.03 1.52 1.34
C LEU A 119 2.63 2.97 1.64
N TYR A 120 3.58 3.90 1.60
CA TYR A 120 3.31 5.32 1.82
C TYR A 120 2.31 5.87 0.81
N VAL A 121 2.56 5.64 -0.48
CA VAL A 121 1.68 6.12 -1.55
C VAL A 121 0.29 5.50 -1.42
N LEU A 122 0.21 4.20 -1.10
CA LEU A 122 -1.06 3.50 -0.91
C LEU A 122 -1.84 4.07 0.28
N THR A 123 -1.19 4.27 1.42
CA THR A 123 -1.81 4.84 2.63
C THR A 123 -2.30 6.27 2.40
N VAL A 124 -1.51 7.13 1.73
CA VAL A 124 -1.94 8.50 1.41
C VAL A 124 -3.14 8.48 0.46
N ALA A 125 -3.18 7.57 -0.52
CA ALA A 125 -4.30 7.48 -1.45
C ALA A 125 -5.58 6.90 -0.81
N ASP A 126 -5.47 6.06 0.22
CA ASP A 126 -6.60 5.42 0.90
C ASP A 126 -7.30 6.33 1.93
N ILE A 127 -6.52 7.13 2.66
CA ILE A 127 -7.05 7.99 3.74
C ILE A 127 -7.72 9.28 3.19
N ASN A 128 -7.44 9.64 1.94
CA ASN A 128 -7.98 10.83 1.27
C ASN A 128 -9.11 10.49 0.31
#